data_AF-A0A5K7YQH9-F1
#
_entry.id   AF-A0A5K7YQH9-F1
#
_cell.length_a   1.000
_cell.length_b   1.000
_cell.length_c   1.000
_cell.angle_alpha   90.00
_cell.angle_beta   90.00
_cell.angle_gamma   90.00
#
_symmetry.space_group_name_H-M   'P 1'
#
loop_
_entity.id
_entity.type
_entity.pdbx_description
1 polymer ?
#
loop_
_entity_poly.entity_id
_entity_poly.type
_entity_poly.pdbx_seq_one_letter_code
_entity_poly.pdbx_strand_id
1 'polypeptide(L)'
;MVLAERIRTTVSGRVTRTDGHPISITAGFGVTGFSPQADGIAVTPASLLRQADILLYEAKAGGRNRVKGRPLPPLSHLPVPHP
;
A
#
# COMPACT_ATOMS: atom_id res chain seq x y z
N MET A 1 1.58 7.27 -7.36
CA MET A 1 1.12 7.55 -5.97
C MET A 1 -0.11 8.46 -5.89
N VAL A 2 -0.38 9.34 -6.87
CA VAL A 2 -1.49 10.33 -6.84
C VAL A 2 -2.86 9.73 -6.48
N LEU A 3 -3.25 8.61 -7.09
CA LEU A 3 -4.55 7.98 -6.80
C LEU A 3 -4.68 7.54 -5.34
N ALA A 4 -3.65 6.90 -4.78
CA ALA A 4 -3.68 6.44 -3.40
C ALA A 4 -3.75 7.60 -2.41
N GLU A 5 -3.05 8.71 -2.67
CA GLU A 5 -3.14 9.91 -1.84
C GLU A 5 -4.53 10.57 -1.90
N ARG A 6 -5.17 10.56 -3.07
CA ARG A 6 -6.56 11.01 -3.21
C ARG A 6 -7.50 10.16 -2.37
N ILE A 7 -7.37 8.84 -2.42
CA ILE A 7 -8.19 7.94 -1.60
C ILE A 7 -7.92 8.17 -0.11
N ARG A 8 -6.64 8.27 0.30
CA ARG A 8 -6.26 8.56 1.69
C ARG A 8 -6.92 9.83 2.21
N THR A 9 -6.83 10.91 1.44
CA THR A 9 -7.37 12.23 1.81
C THR A 9 -8.90 12.18 1.91
N THR A 10 -9.57 11.56 0.94
CA THR A 10 -11.03 11.38 0.96
C THR A 10 -11.50 10.57 2.17
N VAL A 11 -10.78 9.51 2.54
CA VAL A 11 -11.10 8.70 3.72
C VAL A 11 -10.88 9.50 4.99
N SER A 12 -9.72 10.14 5.15
CA SER A 12 -9.38 10.88 6.37
C SER A 12 -10.21 12.13 6.59
N GLY A 13 -10.75 12.72 5.52
CA GLY A 13 -11.61 13.89 5.58
C GLY A 13 -13.07 13.59 5.86
N ARG A 14 -13.47 12.30 5.92
CA ARG A 14 -14.88 11.90 6.08
C ARG A 14 -15.15 11.44 7.51
N VAL A 15 -16.21 12.01 8.09
CA VAL A 15 -16.83 11.49 9.30
C VAL A 15 -17.91 10.48 8.92
N THR A 16 -17.77 9.25 9.41
CA THR A 16 -18.74 8.17 9.19
C THR A 16 -19.64 8.06 10.41
N ARG A 17 -20.96 7.94 10.20
CA ARG A 17 -21.92 7.73 11.29
C ARG A 17 -22.19 6.24 11.44
N THR A 18 -22.01 5.70 12.63
CA THR A 18 -22.40 4.32 13.01
C THR A 18 -23.17 4.39 14.32
N ASP A 19 -24.34 3.74 14.39
CA ASP A 19 -25.23 3.76 15.57
C ASP A 19 -25.50 5.17 16.12
N GLY A 20 -25.62 6.16 15.23
CA GLY A 20 -25.84 7.56 15.59
C GLY A 20 -24.58 8.32 16.04
N HIS A 21 -23.44 7.66 16.24
CA HIS A 21 -22.19 8.25 16.67
C HIS A 21 -21.26 8.61 15.50
N PRO A 22 -20.67 9.81 15.48
CA PRO A 22 -19.66 10.18 14.49
C PRO A 22 -18.31 9.52 14.81
N ILE A 23 -17.74 8.82 13.83
CA ILE A 23 -16.42 8.21 13.90
C ILE A 23 -15.57 8.74 12.75
N SER A 24 -14.36 9.17 13.07
CA SER A 24 -13.34 9.51 12.07
C SER A 24 -12.38 8.34 11.92
N ILE A 25 -12.15 7.92 10.68
CA ILE A 25 -11.22 6.83 10.37
C ILE A 25 -10.12 7.33 9.44
N THR A 26 -8.98 6.65 9.48
CA THR A 26 -7.89 6.87 8.53
C THR A 26 -7.42 5.54 7.97
N ALA A 27 -6.69 5.57 6.85
CA ALA A 27 -6.16 4.37 6.21
C ALA A 27 -4.69 4.57 5.81
N GLY A 28 -3.91 3.50 5.90
CA GLY A 28 -2.59 3.40 5.30
C GLY A 28 -2.68 2.67 3.96
N PHE A 29 -1.77 2.99 3.03
CA PHE A 29 -1.77 2.39 1.69
C PHE A 29 -0.36 1.96 1.30
N GLY A 30 -0.23 0.73 0.82
CA GLY A 30 0.96 0.22 0.14
C GLY A 30 0.70 0.12 -1.36
N VAL A 31 1.56 0.71 -2.18
CA VAL A 31 1.37 0.78 -3.63
C VAL A 31 2.64 0.36 -4.35
N THR A 32 2.54 -0.64 -5.21
CA THR A 32 3.65 -1.09 -6.07
C THR A 32 3.20 -1.14 -7.52
N GLY A 33 4.17 -1.24 -8.42
CA GLY A 33 3.97 -1.41 -9.85
C GLY A 33 5.23 -1.97 -10.50
N PHE A 34 5.10 -2.42 -11.73
CA PHE A 34 6.20 -2.97 -12.52
C PHE A 34 6.15 -2.40 -13.93
N SER A 35 7.29 -2.37 -14.60
CA SER A 35 7.42 -2.00 -16.00
C SER A 35 7.99 -3.19 -16.78
N PRO A 36 7.19 -3.86 -17.63
CA PRO A 36 7.63 -5.04 -18.38
C PRO A 36 8.90 -4.79 -19.22
N GLN A 37 9.08 -3.57 -19.74
CA GLN A 37 10.25 -3.23 -20.56
C GLN A 37 11.51 -2.89 -19.76
N ALA A 38 11.38 -2.37 -18.54
CA ALA A 38 12.52 -1.92 -17.76
C ALA A 38 13.08 -3.02 -16.85
N ASP A 39 12.22 -3.95 -16.43
CA ASP A 39 12.53 -4.78 -15.29
C ASP A 39 13.17 -6.12 -15.68
N GLY A 40 12.86 -6.69 -16.85
CA GLY A 40 13.32 -8.05 -17.19
C GLY A 40 12.90 -9.13 -16.17
N ILE A 41 11.95 -8.79 -15.29
CA ILE A 41 11.49 -9.61 -14.16
C ILE A 41 10.31 -10.47 -14.61
N ALA A 42 10.33 -11.76 -14.26
CA ALA A 42 9.13 -12.59 -14.23
C ALA A 42 8.21 -12.10 -13.10
N VAL A 43 7.24 -11.24 -13.43
CA VAL A 43 6.28 -10.71 -12.46
C VAL A 43 5.14 -11.69 -12.26
N THR A 44 4.87 -12.06 -11.00
CA THR A 44 3.71 -12.86 -10.64
C THR A 44 2.71 -12.02 -9.84
N PRO A 45 1.39 -12.31 -9.92
CA PRO A 45 0.39 -11.65 -9.07
C PRO A 45 0.74 -11.71 -7.57
N ALA A 46 1.29 -12.85 -7.12
CA ALA A 46 1.72 -13.05 -5.73
C ALA A 46 2.87 -12.10 -5.33
N SER A 47 3.83 -11.87 -6.22
CA SER A 47 4.95 -10.94 -5.95
C SER A 47 4.47 -9.49 -5.81
N LEU A 48 3.52 -9.06 -6.65
CA LEU A 48 2.91 -7.73 -6.56
C LEU A 48 2.13 -7.56 -5.27
N LEU A 49 1.30 -8.53 -4.90
CA LEU A 49 0.52 -8.47 -3.67
C LEU A 49 1.42 -8.43 -2.44
N ARG A 50 2.46 -9.27 -2.39
CA ARG A 50 3.45 -9.28 -1.30
C ARG A 50 4.12 -7.93 -1.14
N GLN A 51 4.59 -7.33 -2.24
CA GLN A 51 5.27 -6.05 -2.18
C GLN A 51 4.32 -4.91 -1.76
N ALA A 52 3.06 -4.94 -2.20
CA ALA A 52 2.05 -4.00 -1.74
C ALA A 52 1.78 -4.14 -0.23
N ASP A 53 1.73 -5.37 0.30
CA ASP A 53 1.50 -5.62 1.72
C ASP A 53 2.68 -5.17 2.60
N ILE A 54 3.92 -5.44 2.17
CA ILE A 54 5.13 -4.91 2.84
C ILE A 54 5.05 -3.39 2.96
N LEU A 55 4.70 -2.70 1.87
CA LEU A 55 4.57 -1.24 1.87
C LEU A 55 3.42 -0.76 2.76
N LEU A 56 2.32 -1.51 2.84
CA LEU A 56 1.23 -1.22 3.75
C LEU A 56 1.68 -1.35 5.21
N TYR A 57 2.47 -2.37 5.53
CA TYR A 57 3.08 -2.54 6.85
C TYR A 57 4.04 -1.39 7.18
N GLU A 58 4.90 -0.99 6.25
CA GLU A 58 5.77 0.17 6.41
C GLU A 58 4.98 1.47 6.64
N ALA A 59 3.85 1.64 5.94
CA ALA A 59 2.96 2.79 6.15
C ALA A 59 2.32 2.78 7.54
N LYS A 60 1.91 1.61 8.03
CA LYS A 60 1.37 1.43 9.38
C LYS A 60 2.43 1.71 10.46
N ALA A 61 3.64 1.18 10.29
CA ALA A 61 4.76 1.38 11.21
C ALA A 61 5.24 2.84 11.24
N GLY A 62 5.22 3.52 10.08
CA GLY A 62 5.62 4.93 9.94
C GLY A 62 4.59 5.97 10.40
N GLY A 63 3.70 5.62 11.34
CA GLY A 63 2.72 6.55 11.93
C GLY A 63 1.31 6.50 11.32
N ARG A 64 0.97 5.47 10.53
CA ARG A 64 -0.35 5.29 9.87
C ARG A 64 -0.73 6.49 8.98
N ASN A 65 -1.99 6.52 8.51
CA ASN A 65 -2.55 7.58 7.65
C ASN A 65 -1.58 8.10 6.58
N ARG A 66 -0.95 7.19 5.83
CA ARG A 66 0.13 7.50 4.89
C ARG A 66 0.13 6.54 3.71
N VAL A 67 0.66 6.98 2.59
CA VAL A 67 0.99 6.12 1.44
C VAL A 67 2.49 5.80 1.46
N LYS A 68 2.83 4.53 1.25
CA LYS A 68 4.18 4.08 0.90
C LYS A 68 4.14 3.44 -0.47
N GLY A 69 5.12 3.77 -1.30
CA GLY A 69 5.21 3.18 -2.62
C GLY A 69 6.60 3.18 -3.19
N ARG A 70 6.91 2.08 -3.87
CA ARG A 70 8.13 1.86 -4.65
C ARG A 70 7.83 0.83 -5.76
N PRO A 71 8.63 0.79 -6.84
CA PRO A 71 8.52 -0.27 -7.84
C PRO A 71 8.70 -1.66 -7.22
N LEU A 72 8.17 -2.68 -7.89
CA LEU A 72 8.41 -4.07 -7.54
C LEU A 72 9.92 -4.35 -7.72
N PRO A 73 10.64 -4.79 -6.67
CA PRO A 73 12.04 -5.13 -6.81
C PRO A 73 12.20 -6.43 -7.61
N PRO A 74 13.40 -6.69 -8.17
CA PRO A 74 13.76 -7.99 -8.72
C PRO A 74 13.51 -9.12 -7.73
N LEU A 75 13.10 -10.29 -8.25
CA LEU A 75 12.77 -11.46 -7.42
C LEU A 75 13.89 -11.86 -6.45
N SER A 76 15.15 -11.55 -6.76
CA SER A 76 16.32 -11.77 -5.90
C SER A 76 16.31 -11.00 -4.58
N HIS A 77 15.46 -9.97 -4.44
CA HIS A 77 15.44 -9.06 -3.30
C HIS A 77 14.09 -9.00 -2.57
N LEU A 78 13.13 -9.86 -2.93
CA LEU A 78 11.88 -9.94 -2.20
C LEU A 78 12.14 -10.58 -0.82
N PRO A 79 11.69 -9.94 0.29
CA PRO A 79 11.76 -10.56 1.60
C PRO A 79 11.05 -11.91 1.60
N VAL A 80 11.72 -12.94 2.12
CA VAL A 80 11.10 -14.25 2.38
C VAL A 80 10.00 -14.09 3.42
N PRO A 81 8.83 -14.74 3.24
CA PRO A 81 7.78 -14.73 4.25
C PRO A 81 8.32 -15.26 5.58
N HIS A 82 8.08 -14.52 6.66
CA HIS A 82 8.16 -15.12 7.99
C HIS A 82 6.99 -16.10 8.17
N PRO A 83 7.24 -17.29 8.77
CA PRO A 83 6.20 -18.28 9.06
C PRO A 83 5.15 -17.76 10.05
#